data_AF-A0A3C0AB85-F1
#
_entry.id   AF-A0A3C0AB85-F1
#
_cell.length_a   1.000
_cell.length_b   1.000
_cell.length_c   1.000
_cell.angle_alpha   90.00
_cell.angle_beta   90.00
_cell.angle_gamma   90.00
#
_symmetry.space_group_name_H-M   'P 1'
#
loop_
_entity.id
_entity.type
_entity.pdbx_description
1 polymer ?
#
loop_
_entity_poly.entity_id
_entity_poly.type
_entity_poly.pdbx_seq_one_letter_code
_entity_poly.pdbx_strand_id
1 'polypeptide(L)'
;SPFLLESTLSIRNINRHQSVFITTIDYFDTDGKLVKSYLDQPIRLTPFQTIEFLVEEKDSSGGSGANFLVTWTAGEGVNQPLVETVMIGTSGPRAIAFSRTAIEISPDER
;
A
#
# COMPACT_ATOMS: atom_id res chain seq x y z
N SER A 1 8.00 -6.27 24.31
CA SER A 1 8.37 -6.09 22.90
C SER A 1 7.11 -6.00 22.06
N PRO A 2 7.07 -5.13 21.03
CA PRO A 2 5.93 -5.07 20.11
C PRO A 2 5.73 -6.42 19.41
N PHE A 3 4.48 -6.73 19.07
CA PHE A 3 4.15 -7.89 18.24
C PHE A 3 4.39 -7.48 16.78
N LEU A 4 5.37 -8.12 16.13
CA LEU A 4 5.75 -7.77 14.76
C LEU A 4 4.75 -8.35 13.76
N LEU A 5 4.56 -7.66 12.64
CA LEU A 5 3.62 -8.01 11.61
C LEU A 5 4.33 -7.97 10.25
N GLU A 6 4.21 -9.03 9.48
CA GLU A 6 4.42 -8.99 8.05
C GLU A 6 3.23 -8.28 7.40
N SER A 7 3.50 -7.34 6.50
CA SER A 7 2.47 -6.52 5.86
C SER A 7 2.58 -6.62 4.34
N THR A 8 1.50 -7.01 3.70
CA THR A 8 1.35 -7.00 2.25
C THR A 8 0.46 -5.83 1.84
N LEU A 9 1.01 -4.86 1.12
CA LEU A 9 0.24 -3.86 0.38
C LEU A 9 -0.24 -4.48 -0.93
N SER A 10 -1.54 -4.40 -1.22
CA SER A 10 -2.17 -4.86 -2.45
C SER A 10 -2.83 -3.68 -3.16
N ILE A 11 -2.50 -3.48 -4.43
CA ILE A 11 -3.07 -2.43 -5.28
C ILE A 11 -3.70 -3.08 -6.51
N ARG A 12 -5.02 -2.94 -6.65
CA ARG A 12 -5.81 -3.58 -7.71
C ARG A 12 -6.52 -2.54 -8.57
N ASN A 13 -6.33 -2.65 -9.88
CA ASN A 13 -7.19 -1.94 -10.82
C ASN A 13 -8.58 -2.60 -10.87
N ILE A 14 -9.61 -1.94 -10.35
CA ILE A 14 -10.99 -2.48 -10.35
C ILE A 14 -11.78 -2.14 -11.62
N ASN A 15 -11.17 -1.45 -12.57
CA ASN A 15 -11.82 -1.04 -13.82
C ASN A 15 -11.88 -2.19 -14.82
N ARG A 16 -12.98 -2.26 -15.59
CA ARG A 16 -13.23 -3.31 -16.59
C ARG A 16 -12.47 -3.16 -17.91
N HIS A 17 -12.19 -1.91 -18.30
CA HIS A 17 -11.71 -1.60 -19.65
C HIS A 17 -10.52 -0.65 -19.69
N GLN A 18 -10.32 0.14 -18.64
CA GLN A 18 -9.29 1.17 -18.59
C GLN A 18 -8.15 0.76 -17.66
N SER A 19 -6.95 1.18 -18.02
CA SER A 19 -5.77 1.06 -17.18
C SER A 19 -5.66 2.21 -16.18
N VAL A 20 -5.03 1.93 -15.05
CA VAL A 20 -4.54 2.94 -14.11
C VAL A 20 -3.01 2.90 -14.08
N PHE A 21 -2.38 4.01 -13.74
CA PHE A 21 -0.93 4.11 -13.57
C PHE A 21 -0.62 4.43 -12.13
N ILE A 22 0.15 3.57 -11.46
CA ILE A 22 0.66 3.84 -10.12
C ILE A 22 1.99 4.58 -10.31
N THR A 23 2.06 5.81 -9.82
CA THR A 23 3.20 6.71 -10.06
C THR A 23 4.19 6.67 -8.90
N THR A 24 3.71 6.62 -7.66
CA THR A 24 4.55 6.47 -6.46
C THR A 24 3.94 5.51 -5.46
N ILE A 25 4.82 4.84 -4.71
CA ILE A 25 4.47 4.03 -3.54
C ILE A 25 5.54 4.35 -2.50
N ASP A 26 5.18 5.21 -1.56
CA ASP A 26 6.08 5.73 -0.55
C ASP A 26 5.70 5.16 0.81
N TYR A 27 6.70 4.62 1.52
CA TYR A 27 6.54 4.01 2.84
C TYR A 27 7.14 4.92 3.89
N PHE A 28 6.31 5.33 4.84
CA PHE A 28 6.67 6.23 5.93
C PHE A 28 6.71 5.46 7.25
N ASP A 29 7.63 5.85 8.12
CA ASP A 29 7.67 5.35 9.49
C ASP A 29 6.62 6.02 10.39
N THR A 30 6.59 5.58 11.65
CA THR A 30 5.66 6.06 12.68
C THR A 30 5.80 7.56 12.97
N ASP A 31 6.99 8.12 12.74
CA ASP A 31 7.27 9.54 12.94
C ASP A 31 6.99 10.37 11.67
N GLY A 32 6.49 9.73 10.60
CA GLY A 32 6.15 10.36 9.34
C GLY A 32 7.35 10.62 8.42
N LYS A 33 8.49 9.98 8.66
CA LYS A 33 9.67 10.09 7.80
C LYS A 33 9.60 9.07 6.68
N LEU A 34 9.94 9.49 5.46
CA LEU A 34 10.06 8.60 4.31
C LEU A 34 11.18 7.58 4.55
N VAL A 35 10.82 6.31 4.59
CA VAL A 35 11.73 5.17 4.74
C VAL A 35 12.17 4.66 3.37
N LYS A 36 11.20 4.48 2.46
CA LYS A 36 11.44 3.86 1.16
C LYS A 36 10.41 4.29 0.12
N SER A 37 10.87 4.61 -1.08
CA SER A 37 10.04 4.66 -2.28
C SER A 37 10.23 3.38 -3.07
N TYR A 38 9.15 2.70 -3.42
CA TYR A 38 9.20 1.37 -4.06
C TYR A 38 9.29 1.42 -5.59
N LEU A 39 8.97 2.56 -6.20
CA LEU A 39 8.92 2.72 -7.65
C LEU A 39 9.95 3.75 -8.12
N ASP A 40 10.81 3.34 -9.04
CA ASP A 40 11.69 4.26 -9.79
C ASP A 40 10.97 4.83 -11.03
N GLN A 41 9.93 4.15 -11.50
CA GLN A 41 9.14 4.52 -12.67
C GLN A 41 7.67 4.07 -12.52
N PRO A 42 6.70 4.76 -13.15
CA PRO A 42 5.30 4.41 -13.05
C PRO A 42 5.00 2.98 -13.55
N ILE A 43 4.12 2.29 -12.86
CA ILE A 43 3.61 0.96 -13.26
C ILE A 43 2.21 1.11 -13.85
N ARG A 44 2.01 0.61 -15.06
CA ARG A 44 0.68 0.49 -15.66
C ARG A 44 0.00 -0.79 -15.18
N LEU A 45 -1.19 -0.66 -14.60
CA LEU A 45 -2.07 -1.78 -14.28
C LEU A 45 -3.15 -1.92 -15.36
N THR A 46 -3.19 -3.08 -16.02
CA THR A 46 -4.29 -3.44 -16.93
C THR A 46 -5.58 -3.71 -16.15
N PRO A 47 -6.76 -3.75 -16.81
CA PRO A 47 -8.02 -4.09 -16.14
C PRO A 47 -7.89 -5.32 -15.25
N PHE A 48 -8.34 -5.20 -13.99
CA PHE A 48 -8.28 -6.25 -12.96
C PHE A 48 -6.88 -6.73 -12.53
N GLN A 49 -5.80 -6.13 -13.05
CA GLN A 49 -4.45 -6.43 -12.59
C GLN A 49 -4.23 -5.97 -11.15
N THR A 50 -3.52 -6.78 -10.39
CA THR A 50 -3.09 -6.50 -9.01
C THR A 50 -1.57 -6.54 -8.94
N ILE A 51 -0.98 -5.63 -8.16
CA ILE A 51 0.42 -5.68 -7.75
C ILE A 51 0.51 -5.66 -6.23
N GLU A 52 1.57 -6.26 -5.69
CA GLU A 52 1.73 -6.43 -4.25
C GLU A 52 3.15 -6.06 -3.82
N PHE A 53 3.26 -5.51 -2.61
CA PHE A 53 4.53 -5.16 -1.98
C PHE A 53 4.56 -5.69 -0.55
N LEU A 54 5.63 -6.42 -0.22
CA LEU A 54 5.82 -7.03 1.09
C LEU A 54 6.75 -6.19 1.95
N VAL A 55 6.35 -5.96 3.20
CA VAL A 55 7.20 -5.57 4.32
C VAL A 55 7.31 -6.78 5.23
N GLU A 56 8.47 -7.42 5.25
CA GLU A 56 8.72 -8.63 6.04
C GLU A 56 8.58 -8.35 7.54
N GLU A 57 8.13 -9.33 8.32
CA GLU A 57 7.94 -9.20 9.79
C GLU A 57 9.18 -8.67 10.53
N LYS A 58 10.38 -9.05 10.05
CA LYS A 58 11.66 -8.64 10.66
C LYS A 58 12.04 -7.19 10.36
N ASP A 59 11.38 -6.55 9.40
CA ASP A 59 11.61 -5.14 9.07
C ASP A 59 10.93 -4.25 10.12
N SER A 60 11.74 -3.68 11.00
CA SER A 60 11.29 -2.78 12.06
C SER A 60 11.45 -1.30 11.72
N SER A 61 11.88 -0.97 10.49
CA SER A 61 12.20 0.40 10.08
C SER A 61 11.00 1.35 10.11
N GLY A 62 9.78 0.85 9.92
CA GLY A 62 8.57 1.67 9.94
C GLY A 62 7.94 1.88 11.33
N GLY A 63 8.22 1.01 12.29
CA GLY A 63 7.52 1.01 13.58
C GLY A 63 6.02 0.68 13.48
N SER A 64 5.26 0.89 14.56
CA SER A 64 3.85 0.46 14.66
C SER A 64 2.85 1.33 13.91
N GLY A 65 3.21 2.57 13.60
CA GLY A 65 2.39 3.54 12.86
C GLY A 65 2.80 3.70 11.39
N ALA A 66 3.61 2.77 10.87
CA ALA A 66 4.06 2.81 9.49
C ALA A 66 2.88 2.82 8.51
N ASN A 67 3.03 3.51 7.40
CA ASN A 67 1.96 3.66 6.41
C ASN A 67 2.51 3.80 4.99
N PHE A 68 1.64 3.58 4.03
CA PHE A 68 1.93 3.75 2.61
C PHE A 68 1.14 4.94 2.06
N LEU A 69 1.80 5.77 1.26
CA LEU A 69 1.18 6.73 0.36
C LEU A 69 1.30 6.20 -1.06
N VAL A 70 0.16 5.98 -1.71
CA VAL A 70 0.09 5.49 -3.08
C VAL A 70 -0.47 6.61 -3.96
N THR A 71 0.35 7.10 -4.89
CA THR A 71 -0.10 8.05 -5.90
C THR A 71 -0.44 7.30 -7.18
N TRP A 72 -1.57 7.65 -7.79
CA TRP A 72 -2.03 7.04 -9.02
C TRP A 72 -2.61 8.09 -9.96
N THR A 73 -2.69 7.74 -11.25
CA THR A 73 -3.32 8.58 -12.28
C THR A 73 -4.03 7.71 -13.30
N ALA A 74 -5.05 8.28 -13.94
CA ALA A 74 -5.81 7.65 -15.00
C ALA A 74 -6.53 8.71 -15.86
N GLY A 75 -7.15 8.28 -16.95
CA GLY A 75 -8.04 9.14 -17.74
C GLY A 75 -9.38 9.41 -17.06
N GLU A 76 -10.22 10.21 -17.71
CA GLU A 76 -11.57 10.52 -17.22
C GLU A 76 -12.45 9.26 -17.08
N GLY A 77 -13.32 9.27 -16.07
CA GLY A 77 -14.29 8.19 -15.80
C GLY A 77 -13.69 6.90 -15.24
N VAL A 78 -12.41 6.89 -14.89
CA VAL A 78 -11.73 5.74 -14.30
C VAL A 78 -11.91 5.74 -12.78
N ASN A 79 -12.33 4.60 -12.23
CA ASN A 79 -12.43 4.41 -10.79
C ASN A 79 -11.04 4.34 -10.17
N GLN A 80 -10.88 4.88 -8.96
CA GLN A 80 -9.66 4.71 -8.18
C GLN A 80 -9.32 3.22 -7.97
N PRO A 81 -8.03 2.85 -8.00
CA PRO A 81 -7.62 1.48 -7.69
C PRO A 81 -8.04 1.14 -6.24
N LEU A 82 -8.40 -0.11 -6.02
CA LEU A 82 -8.57 -0.63 -4.67
C LEU A 82 -7.19 -0.82 -4.05
N VAL A 83 -6.94 -0.13 -2.94
CA VAL A 83 -5.69 -0.21 -2.19
C VAL A 83 -5.99 -0.76 -0.80
N GLU A 84 -5.35 -1.86 -0.46
CA GLU A 84 -5.56 -2.56 0.80
C GLU A 84 -4.24 -3.04 1.37
N THR A 85 -4.18 -3.21 2.68
CA THR A 85 -3.10 -3.94 3.35
C THR A 85 -3.66 -5.16 4.05
N VAL A 86 -2.90 -6.25 4.02
CA VAL A 86 -3.11 -7.43 4.86
C VAL A 86 -1.89 -7.54 5.78
N MET A 87 -2.13 -7.54 7.08
CA MET A 87 -1.09 -7.69 8.10
C MET A 87 -1.29 -9.02 8.81
N ILE A 88 -0.22 -9.80 8.90
CA ILE A 88 -0.20 -11.11 9.55
C ILE A 88 1.00 -11.12 10.48
N GLY A 89 0.80 -11.57 11.71
CA GLY A 89 1.94 -11.86 12.58
C GLY A 89 1.71 -13.11 13.40
N THR A 90 2.80 -13.82 13.66
CA THR A 90 2.79 -15.08 14.38
C THR A 90 3.81 -15.06 15.51
N SER A 91 3.45 -15.62 16.66
CA SER A 91 4.37 -15.74 17.80
C SER A 91 4.04 -16.99 18.62
N GLY A 92 4.83 -18.04 18.40
CA GLY A 92 4.54 -19.37 18.96
C GLY A 92 3.16 -19.86 18.54
N PRO A 93 2.24 -20.18 19.47
CA PRO A 93 0.89 -20.65 19.14
C PRO A 93 -0.10 -19.52 18.81
N ARG A 94 0.31 -18.24 18.92
CA ARG A 94 -0.57 -17.09 18.70
C ARG A 94 -0.41 -16.57 17.27
N ALA A 95 -1.53 -16.29 16.62
CA ALA A 95 -1.57 -15.61 15.33
C ALA A 95 -2.59 -14.49 15.37
N ILE A 96 -2.27 -13.36 14.75
CA ILE A 96 -3.21 -12.27 14.50
C ILE A 96 -3.15 -11.91 13.01
N ALA A 97 -4.31 -11.60 12.45
CA ALA A 97 -4.42 -11.11 11.09
C ALA A 97 -5.50 -10.04 11.03
N PHE A 98 -5.23 -8.99 10.27
CA PHE A 98 -6.23 -7.98 9.96
C PHE A 98 -5.91 -7.34 8.61
N SER A 99 -6.91 -6.72 8.01
CA SER A 99 -6.76 -5.93 6.80
C SER A 99 -7.23 -4.50 7.02
N ARG A 100 -6.77 -3.60 6.16
CA ARG A 100 -7.22 -2.21 6.09
C ARG A 100 -7.35 -1.79 4.64
N THR A 101 -8.42 -1.08 4.33
CA THR A 101 -8.55 -0.35 3.06
C THR A 101 -7.95 1.04 3.23
N ALA A 102 -7.30 1.55 2.18
CA ALA A 102 -6.77 2.90 2.17
C ALA A 102 -7.87 3.96 2.27
N ILE A 103 -7.49 5.14 2.77
CA ILE A 103 -8.34 6.32 2.81
C ILE A 103 -7.83 7.29 1.74
N GLU A 104 -8.73 7.77 0.90
CA GLU A 104 -8.42 8.79 -0.09
C GLU A 104 -8.05 10.10 0.61
N ILE A 105 -6.91 10.67 0.24
CA ILE A 105 -6.46 11.98 0.71
C ILE A 105 -6.80 12.97 -0.39
N SER A 106 -7.68 13.93 -0.09
CA SER A 106 -7.95 15.02 -1.03
C SER A 106 -6.65 15.76 -1.34
N PRO A 107 -6.40 16.14 -2.60
CA PRO A 107 -5.25 16.99 -2.90
C PRO A 107 -5.34 18.26 -2.06
N ASP A 108 -4.20 18.72 -1.52
CA ASP A 108 -4.13 20.03 -0.87
C ASP A 108 -4.69 21.08 -1.83
N GLU A 109 -5.74 21.80 -1.41
CA GLU A 109 -6.17 23.03 -2.06
C GLU A 109 -5.01 24.03 -1.94
N ARG A 110 -4.17 24.12 -2.97
CA ARG A 110 -3.25 25.25 -3.14
C ARG A 110 -3.91 26.37 -3.91
#